data_AF-J2NDA2-F1
#
_entry.id   AF-J2NDA2-F1
#
_cell.length_a   1.000
_cell.length_b   1.000
_cell.length_c   1.000
_cell.angle_alpha   90.00
_cell.angle_beta   90.00
_cell.angle_gamma   90.00
#
_symmetry.space_group_name_H-M   'P 1'
#
loop_
_entity.id
_entity.type
_entity.pdbx_description
1 polymer ?
#
loop_
_entity_poly.entity_id
_entity_poly.type
_entity_poly.pdbx_seq_one_letter_code
_entity_poly.pdbx_strand_id
1 'polypeptide(L)'
;MPQAVKIATVATTPAKDHTPVQIYLVSDQDFVIPVVFPDYKIHVEAMGVSHKFSDLGHAGVLIVNGKTGLTKYGEYGRYEGAGPPGIVRVRPVSNVTIKGGAITELSLKKTLRSMSTSYGQSSNVSGVVLRGAAFAQAEAWLKNKEKDNANMDREPYSLRSHNCMTFVADLVDSLNLGAPKRSYFAVIPKDYMEDFQETKPDLDYIFSTDTLEIKD
;
A
#
# COMPACT_ATOMS: atom_id res chain seq x y z
N MET A 1 16.13 19.26 -4.42
CA MET A 1 17.33 19.41 -3.56
C MET A 1 17.31 18.27 -2.56
N PRO A 2 18.36 17.44 -2.46
CA PRO A 2 18.38 16.32 -1.51
C PRO A 2 18.42 16.89 -0.09
N GLN A 3 17.39 16.60 0.69
CA GLN A 3 17.33 16.98 2.09
C GLN A 3 18.33 16.11 2.84
N ALA A 4 19.39 16.74 3.37
CA ALA A 4 20.42 16.06 4.15
C ALA A 4 19.75 15.32 5.30
N VAL A 5 19.92 13.99 5.31
CA VAL A 5 19.60 13.16 6.48
C VAL A 5 20.46 13.70 7.62
N LYS A 6 19.82 14.17 8.70
CA LYS A 6 20.54 14.51 9.93
C LYS A 6 21.21 13.23 10.43
N ILE A 7 22.50 13.08 10.13
CA ILE A 7 23.34 12.11 10.80
C ILE A 7 23.44 12.59 12.23
N ALA A 8 22.72 11.93 13.14
CA ALA A 8 22.87 12.17 14.56
C ALA A 8 24.29 11.73 14.94
N THR A 9 25.16 12.68 15.29
CA THR A 9 26.46 12.38 15.88
C THR A 9 26.24 11.61 17.17
N VAL A 10 26.56 10.31 17.16
CA VAL A 10 26.53 9.48 18.36
C VAL A 10 27.86 9.65 19.07
N ALA A 11 27.87 10.41 20.17
CA ALA A 11 28.99 10.41 21.10
C ALA A 11 28.92 9.15 21.96
N THR A 12 29.87 8.23 21.78
CA THR A 12 30.02 7.07 22.67
C THR A 12 30.94 7.42 23.83
N THR A 13 30.52 7.15 25.06
CA THR A 13 31.36 7.27 26.26
C THR A 13 32.55 6.28 26.18
N PRO A 14 33.78 6.65 26.59
CA PRO A 14 34.96 5.79 26.44
C PRO A 14 34.82 4.44 27.17
N ALA A 15 35.35 3.41 26.50
CA ALA A 15 35.56 1.97 26.78
C ALA A 15 35.63 1.37 28.21
N LYS A 16 35.20 2.04 29.29
CA LYS A 16 35.16 1.47 30.65
C LYS A 16 33.77 1.02 31.12
N ASP A 17 32.70 1.38 30.40
CA ASP A 17 31.36 0.91 30.72
C ASP A 17 31.04 -0.36 29.91
N HIS A 18 31.02 -1.51 30.58
CA HIS A 18 30.73 -2.83 30.00
C HIS A 18 29.23 -3.07 29.71
N THR A 19 28.38 -2.06 29.85
CA THR A 19 26.95 -2.17 29.55
C THR A 19 26.67 -1.87 28.07
N PRO A 20 26.12 -2.82 27.30
CA PRO A 20 25.71 -2.55 25.92
C PRO A 20 24.65 -1.46 25.90
N VAL A 21 24.98 -0.31 25.29
CA VAL A 21 23.98 0.70 24.97
C VAL A 21 23.23 0.22 23.73
N GLN A 22 21.97 -0.17 23.87
CA GLN A 22 21.09 -0.43 22.74
C GLN A 22 20.73 0.91 22.09
N ILE A 23 21.36 1.22 20.96
CA ILE A 23 21.04 2.38 20.15
C ILE A 23 19.84 2.03 19.29
N TYR A 24 18.67 2.59 19.62
CA TYR A 24 17.50 2.54 18.77
C TYR A 24 17.57 3.70 17.78
N LEU A 25 17.86 3.42 16.51
CA LEU A 25 17.65 4.39 15.44
C LEU A 25 16.14 4.53 15.22
N VAL A 26 15.50 5.42 15.98
CA VAL A 26 14.07 5.71 15.83
C VAL A 26 13.90 6.51 14.53
N SER A 27 13.40 5.84 13.49
CA SER A 27 12.94 6.52 12.28
C SER A 27 11.46 6.86 12.43
N ASP A 28 11.16 8.15 12.41
CA ASP A 28 9.80 8.70 12.40
C ASP A 28 9.14 8.62 11.01
N GLN A 29 9.78 7.97 10.03
CA GLN A 29 9.24 7.85 8.69
C GLN A 29 7.95 7.03 8.71
N ASP A 30 6.95 7.56 8.04
CA ASP A 30 5.69 6.87 7.77
C ASP A 30 5.90 5.69 6.83
N PHE A 31 4.88 4.84 6.75
CA PHE A 31 4.85 3.72 5.82
C PHE A 31 3.76 3.94 4.78
N VAL A 32 4.11 3.67 3.53
CA VAL A 32 3.15 3.55 2.42
C VAL A 32 3.34 2.15 1.87
N ILE A 33 2.31 1.34 1.98
CA ILE A 33 2.36 -0.08 1.65
C ILE A 33 1.31 -0.32 0.54
N PRO A 34 1.69 -0.16 -0.73
CA PRO A 34 0.97 -0.76 -1.86
C PRO A 34 0.71 -2.23 -1.59
N VAL A 35 -0.54 -2.65 -1.78
CA VAL A 35 -0.95 -4.05 -1.61
C VAL A 35 -1.79 -4.49 -2.81
N VAL A 36 -1.57 -5.73 -3.21
CA VAL A 36 -2.31 -6.45 -4.24
C VAL A 36 -2.82 -7.75 -3.65
N PHE A 37 -4.07 -8.06 -3.95
CA PHE A 37 -4.69 -9.36 -3.75
C PHE A 37 -4.57 -10.10 -5.10
N PRO A 38 -3.49 -10.87 -5.34
CA PRO A 38 -3.19 -11.40 -6.68
C PRO A 38 -4.24 -12.39 -7.16
N ASP A 39 -4.84 -13.16 -6.25
CA ASP A 39 -5.86 -14.17 -6.57
C ASP A 39 -7.29 -13.60 -6.58
N TYR A 40 -7.45 -12.28 -6.45
CA TYR A 40 -8.75 -11.64 -6.45
C TYR A 40 -9.44 -11.83 -7.80
N LYS A 41 -10.59 -12.50 -7.78
CA LYS A 41 -11.34 -12.79 -9.00
C LYS A 41 -12.15 -11.57 -9.41
N ILE A 42 -11.81 -11.01 -10.57
CA ILE A 42 -12.59 -9.93 -11.15
C ILE A 42 -13.59 -10.47 -12.17
N HIS A 43 -14.80 -9.91 -12.16
CA HIS A 43 -15.79 -10.16 -13.20
C HIS A 43 -15.60 -9.13 -14.31
N VAL A 44 -15.40 -9.58 -15.53
CA VAL A 44 -15.32 -8.73 -16.72
C VAL A 44 -16.46 -9.12 -17.64
N GLU A 45 -17.30 -8.16 -17.97
CA GLU A 45 -18.30 -8.32 -19.01
C GLU A 45 -17.72 -7.80 -20.32
N ALA A 46 -17.60 -8.69 -21.30
CA ALA A 46 -17.15 -8.36 -22.64
C ALA A 46 -18.14 -8.96 -23.64
N MET A 47 -18.66 -8.13 -24.55
CA MET A 47 -19.63 -8.53 -25.58
C MET A 47 -20.84 -9.33 -25.05
N GLY A 48 -21.35 -8.98 -23.86
CA GLY A 48 -22.50 -9.65 -23.25
C GLY A 48 -22.20 -10.99 -22.56
N VAL A 49 -20.92 -11.39 -22.48
CA VAL A 49 -20.49 -12.59 -21.75
C VAL A 49 -19.68 -12.17 -20.52
N SER A 50 -20.11 -12.66 -19.35
CA SER A 50 -19.40 -12.44 -18.09
C SER A 50 -18.36 -13.54 -17.88
N HIS A 51 -17.09 -13.16 -17.86
CA HIS A 51 -15.97 -14.05 -17.54
C HIS A 51 -15.33 -13.62 -16.23
N LYS A 52 -15.04 -14.59 -15.35
CA LYS A 52 -14.22 -14.36 -14.16
C LYS A 52 -12.76 -14.60 -14.51
N PHE A 53 -11.95 -13.55 -14.40
CA PHE A 53 -10.50 -13.65 -14.54
C PHE A 53 -9.88 -13.68 -13.14
N SER A 54 -9.11 -14.73 -12.84
CA SER A 54 -8.40 -14.88 -11.57
C SER A 54 -7.07 -14.15 -11.53
N ASP A 55 -6.48 -13.83 -12.68
CA ASP A 55 -5.04 -13.55 -12.74
C ASP A 55 -4.72 -12.04 -12.79
N LEU A 56 -5.73 -11.18 -12.72
CA LEU A 56 -5.54 -9.73 -12.78
C LEU A 56 -5.34 -9.11 -11.39
N GLY A 57 -5.94 -9.68 -10.35
CA GLY A 57 -5.88 -9.18 -8.99
C GLY A 57 -6.64 -7.87 -8.71
N HIS A 58 -6.59 -7.42 -7.47
CA HIS A 58 -7.12 -6.13 -7.01
C HIS A 58 -6.10 -5.41 -6.14
N ALA A 59 -6.01 -4.09 -6.23
CA ALA A 59 -4.99 -3.30 -5.55
C ALA A 59 -5.58 -2.24 -4.63
N GLY A 60 -4.81 -1.90 -3.60
CA GLY A 60 -5.05 -0.77 -2.73
C GLY A 60 -3.76 -0.34 -2.04
N VAL A 61 -3.88 0.56 -1.08
CA VAL A 61 -2.72 1.11 -0.38
C VAL A 61 -3.03 1.34 1.09
N LEU A 62 -2.17 0.81 1.94
CA LEU A 62 -2.11 1.10 3.36
C LEU A 62 -1.17 2.28 3.59
N ILE A 63 -1.62 3.25 4.38
CA ILE A 63 -0.76 4.32 4.89
C ILE A 63 -0.74 4.27 6.40
N VAL A 64 0.46 4.31 6.99
CA VAL A 64 0.68 4.18 8.43
C VAL A 64 1.49 5.35 8.93
N ASN A 65 0.98 6.04 9.95
CA ASN A 65 1.74 7.06 10.65
C ASN A 65 2.88 6.39 11.43
N GLY A 66 4.12 6.76 11.12
CA GLY A 66 5.33 6.13 11.65
C GLY A 66 5.52 6.32 13.16
N LYS A 67 4.81 7.27 13.78
CA LYS A 67 4.87 7.55 15.21
C LYS A 67 3.74 6.90 15.99
N THR A 68 2.52 6.98 15.47
CA THR A 68 1.31 6.61 16.22
C THR A 68 0.77 5.23 15.84
N GLY A 69 1.17 4.69 14.70
CA GLY A 69 0.58 3.47 14.13
C GLY A 69 -0.83 3.68 13.56
N LEU A 70 -1.32 4.92 13.51
CA LEU A 70 -2.60 5.24 12.86
C LEU A 70 -2.55 4.76 11.42
N THR A 71 -3.50 3.91 11.04
CA THR A 71 -3.51 3.22 9.75
C THR A 71 -4.78 3.57 8.98
N LYS A 72 -4.62 3.84 7.69
CA LYS A 72 -5.72 4.04 6.74
C LYS A 72 -5.51 3.13 5.54
N TYR A 73 -6.61 2.65 4.95
CA TYR A 73 -6.58 1.87 3.73
C TYR A 73 -7.46 2.56 2.68
N GLY A 74 -6.90 2.77 1.49
CA GLY A 74 -7.60 3.32 0.34
C GLY A 74 -7.53 2.36 -0.85
N GLU A 75 -8.64 2.23 -1.56
CA GLU A 75 -8.74 1.42 -2.77
C GLU A 75 -9.63 2.10 -3.81
N TYR A 76 -9.39 1.80 -5.09
CA TYR A 76 -10.20 2.27 -6.20
C TYR A 76 -10.68 1.08 -7.01
N GLY A 77 -11.94 1.07 -7.41
CA GLY A 77 -12.49 -0.08 -8.12
C GLY A 77 -13.89 0.16 -8.67
N ARG A 78 -14.43 -0.88 -9.33
CA ARG A 78 -15.78 -0.89 -9.89
C ARG A 78 -16.81 -1.16 -8.80
N TYR A 79 -16.89 -0.26 -7.82
CA TYR A 79 -17.90 -0.32 -6.78
C TYR A 79 -19.16 0.44 -7.20
N GLU A 80 -20.30 0.06 -6.63
CA GLU A 80 -21.55 0.80 -6.80
C GLU A 80 -21.40 2.25 -6.30
N GLY A 81 -21.91 3.20 -7.09
CA GLY A 81 -21.87 4.63 -6.83
C GLY A 81 -22.52 5.44 -7.95
N ALA A 82 -22.72 6.74 -7.73
CA ALA A 82 -23.29 7.65 -8.71
C ALA A 82 -22.23 8.10 -9.74
N GLY A 83 -22.62 8.32 -10.99
CA GLY A 83 -21.71 8.77 -12.06
C GLY A 83 -21.00 7.62 -12.79
N PRO A 84 -19.91 7.91 -13.53
CA PRO A 84 -19.21 6.89 -14.30
C PRO A 84 -18.63 5.77 -13.42
N PRO A 85 -18.43 4.55 -13.95
CA PRO A 85 -17.81 3.45 -13.19
C PRO A 85 -16.47 3.85 -12.60
N GLY A 86 -16.14 3.34 -11.41
CA GLY A 86 -14.90 3.69 -10.73
C GLY A 86 -15.15 4.60 -9.54
N ILE A 87 -14.95 4.04 -8.35
CA ILE A 87 -15.20 4.70 -7.07
C ILE A 87 -14.01 4.44 -6.16
N VAL A 88 -13.57 5.49 -5.48
CA VAL A 88 -12.56 5.42 -4.41
C VAL A 88 -13.27 5.09 -3.11
N ARG A 89 -12.70 4.19 -2.30
CA ARG A 89 -13.17 3.88 -0.95
C ARG A 89 -12.03 4.01 0.04
N VAL A 90 -12.21 4.83 1.07
CA VAL A 90 -11.36 4.78 2.27
C VAL A 90 -12.02 3.88 3.30
N ARG A 91 -11.37 2.77 3.63
CA ARG A 91 -11.96 1.67 4.39
C ARG A 91 -11.42 1.61 5.81
N PRO A 92 -12.24 1.15 6.78
CA PRO A 92 -11.78 0.93 8.14
C PRO A 92 -10.80 -0.25 8.20
N VAL A 93 -9.66 -0.03 8.86
CA VAL A 93 -8.66 -1.06 9.15
C VAL A 93 -8.13 -0.86 10.56
N SER A 94 -7.60 -1.92 11.16
CA SER A 94 -6.98 -1.82 12.48
C SER A 94 -5.67 -1.03 12.40
N ASN A 95 -5.45 -0.16 13.38
CA ASN A 95 -4.15 0.47 13.56
C ASN A 95 -3.10 -0.59 13.87
N VAL A 96 -1.92 -0.42 13.29
CA VAL A 96 -0.75 -1.24 13.63
C VAL A 96 -0.05 -0.70 14.88
N THR A 97 0.81 -1.51 15.47
CA THR A 97 1.62 -1.10 16.62
C THR A 97 3.04 -0.77 16.15
N ILE A 98 3.54 0.40 16.53
CA ILE A 98 4.93 0.80 16.29
C ILE A 98 5.79 0.48 17.52
N LYS A 99 6.93 -0.18 17.30
CA LYS A 99 7.99 -0.36 18.30
C LYS A 99 9.33 -0.04 17.66
N GLY A 100 10.09 0.89 18.26
CA GLY A 100 11.41 1.27 17.76
C GLY A 100 11.42 1.83 16.33
N GLY A 101 10.35 2.50 15.89
CA GLY A 101 10.24 3.04 14.52
C GLY A 101 9.88 2.00 13.45
N ALA A 102 9.52 0.78 13.85
CA ALA A 102 9.07 -0.31 12.98
C ALA A 102 7.66 -0.80 13.34
N ILE A 103 6.92 -1.31 12.36
CA ILE A 103 5.64 -1.97 12.58
C ILE A 103 5.91 -3.36 13.19
N THR A 104 5.19 -3.72 14.25
CA THR A 104 5.30 -5.09 14.80
C THR A 104 4.63 -6.10 13.87
N GLU A 105 5.32 -7.22 13.58
CA GLU A 105 4.84 -8.29 12.72
C GLU A 105 3.42 -8.74 13.07
N LEU A 106 3.16 -9.01 14.36
CA LEU A 106 1.85 -9.44 14.84
C LEU A 106 0.73 -8.44 14.48
N SER A 107 0.99 -7.14 14.64
CA SER A 107 -0.01 -6.11 14.34
C SER A 107 -0.23 -5.95 12.83
N LEU A 108 0.83 -6.08 12.02
CA LEU A 108 0.74 -6.03 10.57
C LEU A 108 -0.02 -7.23 10.02
N LYS A 109 0.33 -8.45 10.45
CA LYS A 109 -0.38 -9.69 10.08
C LYS A 109 -1.87 -9.61 10.42
N LYS A 110 -2.22 -9.13 11.61
CA LYS A 110 -3.62 -8.94 11.99
C LYS A 110 -4.35 -8.00 11.03
N THR A 111 -3.72 -6.88 10.65
CA THR A 111 -4.28 -5.93 9.68
C THR A 111 -4.41 -6.55 8.29
N LEU A 112 -3.36 -7.19 7.77
CA LEU A 112 -3.37 -7.85 6.46
C LEU A 112 -4.40 -8.97 6.38
N ARG A 113 -4.52 -9.82 7.41
CA ARG A 113 -5.54 -10.87 7.49
C ARG A 113 -6.95 -10.31 7.45
N SER A 114 -7.21 -9.26 8.23
CA SER A 114 -8.51 -8.59 8.27
C SER A 114 -8.86 -7.99 6.91
N MET A 115 -7.88 -7.38 6.24
CA MET A 115 -8.07 -6.81 4.91
C MET A 115 -8.30 -7.88 3.85
N SER A 116 -7.50 -8.94 3.83
CA SER A 116 -7.69 -10.07 2.92
C SER A 116 -9.09 -10.67 3.09
N THR A 117 -9.53 -10.90 4.33
CA THR A 117 -10.88 -11.41 4.62
C THR A 117 -11.98 -10.47 4.11
N SER A 118 -11.83 -9.16 4.36
CA SER A 118 -12.91 -8.19 4.12
C SER A 118 -12.97 -7.66 2.69
N TYR A 119 -11.81 -7.54 2.05
CA TYR A 119 -11.60 -6.79 0.81
C TYR A 119 -10.86 -7.62 -0.25
N GLY A 120 -10.13 -8.66 0.15
CA GLY A 120 -9.30 -9.49 -0.72
C GLY A 120 -9.85 -10.88 -1.03
N GLN A 121 -11.12 -11.18 -0.72
CA GLN A 121 -11.70 -12.52 -0.92
C GLN A 121 -10.95 -13.65 -0.18
N SER A 122 -10.33 -13.35 0.97
CA SER A 122 -9.53 -14.32 1.75
C SER A 122 -8.34 -14.90 0.97
N SER A 123 -7.73 -14.11 0.08
CA SER A 123 -6.54 -14.48 -0.70
C SER A 123 -5.23 -14.07 -0.04
N ASN A 124 -4.12 -14.47 -0.66
CA ASN A 124 -2.81 -13.91 -0.34
C ASN A 124 -2.77 -12.39 -0.58
N VAL A 125 -1.75 -11.75 -0.02
CA VAL A 125 -1.43 -10.33 -0.24
C VAL A 125 0.02 -10.24 -0.68
N SER A 126 0.26 -9.54 -1.78
CA SER A 126 1.60 -9.16 -2.26
C SER A 126 1.71 -7.64 -2.20
N GLY A 127 2.87 -7.12 -1.83
CA GLY A 127 3.06 -5.70 -1.58
C GLY A 127 4.52 -5.28 -1.56
N VAL A 128 4.73 -3.99 -1.32
CA VAL A 128 6.04 -3.40 -1.07
C VAL A 128 5.97 -2.44 0.12
N VAL A 129 7.07 -2.30 0.85
CA VAL A 129 7.15 -1.38 2.00
C VAL A 129 7.95 -0.13 1.63
N LEU A 130 7.24 1.00 1.46
CA LEU A 130 7.85 2.30 1.18
C LEU A 130 7.93 3.15 2.44
N ARG A 131 9.01 3.94 2.57
CA ARG A 131 9.26 4.81 3.73
C ARG A 131 9.41 6.27 3.31
N GLY A 132 8.80 7.18 4.04
CA GLY A 132 8.92 8.63 3.82
C GLY A 132 8.09 9.46 4.78
N ALA A 133 8.23 10.78 4.75
CA ALA A 133 7.33 11.69 5.46
C ALA A 133 6.06 11.87 4.61
N ALA A 134 5.12 10.92 4.72
CA ALA A 134 4.09 10.71 3.70
C ALA A 134 2.66 10.70 4.26
N PHE A 135 2.45 10.42 5.55
CA PHE A 135 1.12 10.08 6.06
C PHE A 135 0.09 11.20 5.86
N ALA A 136 0.43 12.44 6.25
CA ALA A 136 -0.50 13.57 6.13
C ALA A 136 -0.85 13.89 4.68
N GLN A 137 0.15 13.87 3.78
CA GLN A 137 -0.05 14.12 2.36
C GLN A 137 -0.87 13.01 1.70
N ALA A 138 -0.56 11.75 2.03
CA ALA A 138 -1.28 10.60 1.50
C ALA A 138 -2.73 10.56 1.99
N GLU A 139 -2.98 10.86 3.27
CA GLU A 139 -4.32 10.94 3.83
C GLU A 139 -5.14 12.05 3.14
N ALA A 140 -4.55 13.22 2.92
CA ALA A 140 -5.20 14.32 2.20
C ALA A 140 -5.51 13.93 0.74
N TRP A 141 -4.57 13.26 0.07
CA TRP A 141 -4.75 12.78 -1.29
C TRP A 141 -5.92 11.77 -1.39
N LEU A 142 -5.96 10.77 -0.50
CA LEU A 142 -7.05 9.79 -0.43
C LEU A 142 -8.41 10.46 -0.19
N LYS A 143 -8.48 11.39 0.76
CA LYS A 143 -9.71 12.15 1.06
C LYS A 143 -10.17 12.98 -0.15
N ASN A 144 -9.25 13.58 -0.89
CA ASN A 144 -9.59 14.35 -2.07
C ASN A 144 -10.09 13.46 -3.21
N LYS A 145 -9.45 12.31 -3.45
CA LYS A 145 -9.90 11.33 -4.43
C LYS A 145 -11.26 10.71 -4.06
N GLU A 146 -11.53 10.50 -2.78
CA GLU A 146 -12.84 10.05 -2.31
C GLU A 146 -13.94 11.11 -2.49
N LYS A 147 -13.64 12.40 -2.28
CA LYS A 147 -14.58 13.49 -2.56
C LYS A 147 -14.92 13.59 -4.05
N ASP A 148 -13.95 13.30 -4.92
CA ASP A 148 -14.13 13.32 -6.38
C ASP A 148 -15.11 12.24 -6.88
N ASN A 149 -15.52 11.27 -6.04
CA ASN A 149 -16.62 10.37 -6.37
C ASN A 149 -17.95 11.11 -6.67
N ALA A 150 -18.13 12.33 -6.13
CA ALA A 150 -19.31 13.17 -6.41
C ALA A 150 -19.21 13.92 -7.74
N ASN A 151 -18.04 13.94 -8.38
CA ASN A 151 -17.82 14.57 -9.67
C ASN A 151 -18.34 13.66 -10.79
N MET A 152 -19.34 14.13 -11.54
CA MET A 152 -19.97 13.38 -12.63
C MET A 152 -19.10 13.33 -13.90
N ASP A 153 -18.10 14.21 -14.00
CA ASP A 153 -17.18 14.31 -15.14
C ASP A 153 -15.82 13.64 -14.86
N ARG A 154 -15.70 12.90 -13.74
CA ARG A 154 -14.47 12.17 -13.39
C ARG A 154 -14.13 11.12 -14.46
N GLU A 155 -12.84 10.81 -14.58
CA GLU A 155 -12.37 9.78 -15.51
C GLU A 155 -13.00 8.41 -15.15
N PRO A 156 -13.65 7.72 -16.12
CA PRO A 156 -14.24 6.42 -15.88
C PRO A 156 -13.16 5.36 -15.69
N TYR A 157 -13.50 4.33 -14.91
CA TYR A 157 -12.68 3.16 -14.72
C TYR A 157 -12.33 2.50 -16.07
N SER A 158 -11.05 2.20 -16.26
CA SER A 158 -10.51 1.45 -17.39
C SER A 158 -9.66 0.32 -16.84
N LEU A 159 -9.97 -0.93 -17.25
CA LEU A 159 -9.18 -2.11 -16.86
C LEU A 159 -7.69 -1.98 -17.22
N ARG A 160 -7.32 -1.13 -18.18
CA ARG A 160 -5.94 -1.00 -18.68
C ARG A 160 -5.20 0.22 -18.14
N SER A 161 -5.87 1.36 -18.02
CA SER A 161 -5.19 2.66 -17.87
C SER A 161 -5.71 3.52 -16.73
N HIS A 162 -6.83 3.14 -16.10
CA HIS A 162 -7.42 3.88 -14.99
C HIS A 162 -8.13 2.89 -14.05
N ASN A 163 -7.34 2.13 -13.29
CA ASN A 163 -7.77 1.02 -12.44
C ASN A 163 -7.19 1.11 -11.02
N CYS A 164 -7.44 0.06 -10.22
CA CYS A 164 -6.98 -0.04 -8.84
C CYS A 164 -5.47 0.16 -8.69
N MET A 165 -4.66 -0.37 -9.61
CA MET A 165 -3.19 -0.26 -9.53
C MET A 165 -2.68 1.10 -9.99
N THR A 166 -3.30 1.70 -11.01
CA THR A 166 -2.93 3.08 -11.41
C THR A 166 -3.22 4.08 -10.31
N PHE A 167 -4.33 3.90 -9.57
CA PHE A 167 -4.64 4.71 -8.38
C PHE A 167 -3.53 4.63 -7.31
N VAL A 168 -3.01 3.43 -7.05
CA VAL A 168 -1.92 3.24 -6.09
C VAL A 168 -0.62 3.86 -6.62
N ALA A 169 -0.29 3.65 -7.90
CA ALA A 169 0.88 4.25 -8.52
C ALA A 169 0.83 5.80 -8.51
N ASP A 170 -0.34 6.39 -8.77
CA ASP A 170 -0.54 7.84 -8.74
C ASP A 170 -0.31 8.42 -7.34
N LEU A 171 -0.75 7.71 -6.28
CA LEU A 171 -0.45 8.12 -4.91
C LEU A 171 1.07 8.08 -4.66
N VAL A 172 1.73 6.96 -4.99
CA VAL A 172 3.18 6.79 -4.79
C VAL A 172 3.97 7.86 -5.53
N ASP A 173 3.59 8.17 -6.77
CA ASP A 173 4.19 9.24 -7.57
C ASP A 173 3.97 10.61 -6.93
N SER A 174 2.75 10.90 -6.44
CA SER A 174 2.46 12.18 -5.77
C SER A 174 3.31 12.40 -4.51
N LEU A 175 3.79 11.31 -3.91
CA LEU A 175 4.65 11.30 -2.73
C LEU A 175 6.14 11.22 -3.07
N ASN A 176 6.50 11.12 -4.37
CA ASN A 176 7.86 10.90 -4.85
C ASN A 176 8.54 9.68 -4.22
N LEU A 177 7.79 8.60 -3.98
CA LEU A 177 8.32 7.35 -3.37
C LEU A 177 8.87 6.36 -4.42
N GLY A 178 8.79 6.73 -5.70
CA GLY A 178 9.39 6.00 -6.82
C GLY A 178 8.59 4.77 -7.22
N ALA A 179 7.42 4.98 -7.84
CA ALA A 179 6.66 3.91 -8.46
C ALA A 179 7.39 3.40 -9.73
N PRO A 180 7.21 2.12 -10.11
CA PRO A 180 7.69 1.60 -11.38
C PRO A 180 7.11 2.37 -12.58
N LYS A 181 7.73 2.18 -13.74
CA LYS A 181 7.15 2.70 -14.98
C LYS A 181 5.89 1.91 -15.33
N ARG A 182 4.79 2.61 -15.57
CA ARG A 182 3.55 2.00 -16.04
C ARG A 182 3.73 1.47 -17.47
N SER A 183 3.31 0.24 -17.71
CA SER A 183 3.26 -0.33 -19.06
C SER A 183 2.34 0.50 -19.96
N TYR A 184 2.76 0.69 -21.22
CA TYR A 184 1.99 1.41 -22.22
C TYR A 184 0.69 0.68 -22.60
N PHE A 185 0.67 -0.65 -22.51
CA PHE A 185 -0.46 -1.45 -23.00
C PHE A 185 -1.55 -1.67 -21.94
N ALA A 186 -1.16 -1.98 -20.71
CA ALA A 186 -2.06 -2.16 -19.58
C ALA A 186 -1.27 -2.19 -18.28
N VAL A 187 -1.80 -1.57 -17.23
CA VAL A 187 -1.29 -1.70 -15.86
C VAL A 187 -2.07 -2.82 -15.16
N ILE A 188 -1.50 -4.01 -15.10
CA ILE A 188 -2.10 -5.17 -14.43
C ILE A 188 -1.58 -5.21 -12.99
N PRO A 189 -2.47 -5.25 -11.97
CA PRO A 189 -2.06 -5.21 -10.56
C PRO A 189 -0.97 -6.22 -10.19
N LYS A 190 -1.14 -7.47 -10.60
CA LYS A 190 -0.18 -8.55 -10.31
C LYS A 190 1.20 -8.25 -10.93
N ASP A 191 1.26 -8.12 -12.26
CA ASP A 191 2.50 -7.88 -12.99
C ASP A 191 3.22 -6.60 -12.52
N TYR A 192 2.46 -5.53 -12.27
CA TYR A 192 3.03 -4.27 -11.79
C TYR A 192 3.58 -4.38 -10.37
N MET A 193 3.02 -5.24 -9.50
CA MET A 193 3.57 -5.48 -8.18
C MET A 193 4.88 -6.27 -8.26
N GLU A 194 4.99 -7.22 -9.18
CA GLU A 194 6.24 -7.94 -9.45
C GLU A 194 7.35 -6.94 -9.83
N ASP A 195 7.09 -6.02 -10.78
CA ASP A 195 8.01 -4.93 -11.14
C ASP A 195 8.35 -4.03 -9.94
N PHE A 196 7.39 -3.84 -9.02
CA PHE A 196 7.60 -3.00 -7.83
C PHE A 196 8.56 -3.68 -6.84
N GLN A 197 8.36 -4.98 -6.60
CA GLN A 197 9.17 -5.80 -5.70
C GLN A 197 10.62 -5.98 -6.22
N GLU A 198 10.87 -5.85 -7.52
CA GLU A 198 12.25 -5.86 -8.06
C GLU A 198 13.13 -4.71 -7.55
N THR A 199 12.53 -3.63 -7.05
CA THR A 199 13.26 -2.39 -6.71
C THR A 199 13.00 -1.88 -5.30
N LYS A 200 12.13 -2.56 -4.53
CA LYS A 200 11.69 -2.14 -3.20
C LYS A 200 11.55 -3.35 -2.29
N PRO A 201 11.68 -3.18 -0.97
CA PRO A 201 11.46 -4.27 -0.02
C PRO A 201 10.06 -4.87 -0.23
N ASP A 202 10.03 -6.18 -0.48
CA ASP A 202 8.80 -6.92 -0.72
C ASP A 202 8.03 -7.18 0.59
N LEU A 203 6.75 -7.50 0.43
CA LEU A 203 5.88 -7.93 1.51
C LEU A 203 4.94 -8.98 0.93
N ASP A 204 5.08 -10.21 1.40
CA ASP A 204 4.19 -11.30 1.02
C ASP A 204 3.50 -11.87 2.26
N TYR A 205 2.17 -11.89 2.24
CA TYR A 205 1.36 -12.50 3.28
C TYR A 205 0.53 -13.65 2.71
N ILE A 206 0.77 -14.84 3.25
CA ILE A 206 0.09 -16.08 2.87
C ILE A 206 -1.09 -16.31 3.83
N PHE A 207 -2.31 -16.20 3.30
CA PHE A 207 -3.53 -16.23 4.11
C PHE A 207 -3.77 -17.59 4.78
N SER A 208 -3.50 -18.68 4.06
CA SER A 208 -3.78 -20.04 4.53
C SER A 208 -2.89 -20.46 5.71
N THR A 209 -1.63 -20.00 5.73
CA THR A 209 -0.66 -20.34 6.78
C THR A 209 -0.46 -19.24 7.80
N ASP A 210 -1.09 -18.07 7.60
CA ASP A 210 -0.84 -16.86 8.37
C ASP A 210 0.66 -16.52 8.41
N THR A 211 1.35 -16.60 7.28
CA THR A 211 2.79 -16.32 7.19
C THR A 211 3.01 -14.95 6.57
N LEU A 212 3.91 -14.15 7.15
CA LEU A 212 4.35 -12.88 6.59
C LEU A 212 5.85 -12.98 6.30
N GLU A 213 6.24 -12.71 5.06
CA GLU A 213 7.63 -12.60 4.61
C GLU A 213 7.88 -11.17 4.13
N ILE A 214 9.06 -10.64 4.47
CA ILE A 214 9.57 -9.34 4.01
C ILE A 214 11.03 -9.58 3.62
N LYS A 215 11.39 -9.26 2.39
CA LYS A 215 12.74 -9.37 1.82
C LYS A 215 13.16 -8.01 1.26
N ASP A 216 14.47 -7.76 1.29
CA ASP A 216 15.08 -6.54 0.75
C ASP A 216 15.44 -6.68 -0.73
#